data_AF-A0A1Y1WWG6-F1
#
_entry.id   AF-A0A1Y1WWG6-F1
#
_cell.length_a   1.000
_cell.length_b   1.000
_cell.length_c   1.000
_cell.angle_alpha   90.00
_cell.angle_beta   90.00
_cell.angle_gamma   90.00
#
_symmetry.space_group_name_H-M   'P 1'
#
loop_
_entity.id
_entity.type
_entity.pdbx_description
1 polymer ?
#
loop_
_entity_poly.entity_id
_entity_poly.type
_entity_poly.pdbx_seq_one_letter_code
_entity_poly.pdbx_strand_id
1 'polypeptide(L)'
;MTTTTEKNTDLFYKELNGDCNENVLLEIAKKGIFLYESLFNHDKLKNHDYVIDISILARQYFMINTESQYEHFFEIMENFEKYNIFSLYKNRYYCGKLIIMNKFFINKLYKEKNDQRISLILNSYHNSLILKNLYKYKIISSNIYYLFIQTCKHYCINYEIFDYFYFNNLNYVFEKEEFSCGFDKLFYKISTILEYAYDINILKYCLELLNNANMKMPSSIRNSNKIPLNFPLKLLKLYSSKIYMPSQVKVKHDNELFEDLLNTIYSDYKLYNVSKCPWVIYDKFNEKMLNRYNINFDTVKKQNIKVETIGNIDITQYFLYHCYSEFKSIKYHKANSKKEKLFSKYILTNYDEIQNILDDFNYIFTLDINFNKEIFLIQISFIISLIHNKYNKFIIKYLLSAIYVRGSNLVFENNKIIVYYANDNDIYDNENYFNVLLDVPHEVFKNYIEFKKVKELTFWGENDQDEFIYGFT
;
A
#
# COMPACT_ATOMS: atom_id res chain seq x y z
N MET A 1 -13.33 -32.22 2.98
CA MET A 1 -14.60 -31.81 2.35
C MET A 1 -14.32 -30.64 1.42
N THR A 2 -14.90 -30.62 0.22
CA THR A 2 -14.80 -29.48 -0.70
C THR A 2 -15.77 -28.38 -0.25
N THR A 3 -15.30 -27.14 -0.12
CA THR A 3 -16.13 -26.01 0.33
C THR A 3 -17.10 -25.55 -0.76
N THR A 4 -18.13 -24.77 -0.41
CA THR A 4 -19.05 -24.20 -1.41
C THR A 4 -18.28 -23.26 -2.35
N THR A 5 -17.36 -22.46 -1.80
CA THR A 5 -16.49 -21.57 -2.57
C THR A 5 -15.56 -22.33 -3.51
N GLU A 6 -15.02 -23.48 -3.10
CA GLU A 6 -14.22 -24.33 -3.99
C GLU A 6 -15.05 -24.87 -5.16
N LYS A 7 -16.27 -25.36 -4.91
CA LYS A 7 -17.18 -25.82 -5.99
C LYS A 7 -17.52 -24.69 -6.96
N ASN A 8 -17.80 -23.49 -6.45
CA ASN A 8 -18.05 -22.32 -7.29
C ASN A 8 -16.80 -21.92 -8.07
N THR A 9 -15.61 -22.07 -7.49
CA THR A 9 -14.33 -21.82 -8.17
C THR A 9 -14.16 -22.76 -9.36
N ASP A 10 -14.46 -24.05 -9.20
CA ASP A 10 -14.40 -25.02 -10.29
C ASP A 10 -15.39 -24.67 -11.42
N LEU A 11 -16.62 -24.28 -11.06
CA LEU A 11 -17.63 -23.82 -12.02
C LEU A 11 -17.19 -22.54 -12.74
N PHE A 12 -16.59 -21.59 -12.01
CA PHE A 12 -16.08 -20.34 -12.57
C PHE A 12 -15.00 -20.62 -13.62
N TYR A 13 -14.00 -21.45 -13.30
CA TYR A 13 -12.94 -21.78 -14.24
C TYR A 13 -13.43 -22.62 -15.42
N LYS A 14 -14.47 -23.45 -15.24
CA LYS A 14 -15.12 -24.15 -16.36
C LYS A 14 -15.79 -23.18 -17.32
N GLU A 15 -16.52 -22.20 -16.81
CA GLU A 15 -17.16 -21.16 -17.62
C GLU A 15 -16.11 -20.25 -18.30
N LEU A 16 -15.11 -19.82 -17.55
CA LEU A 16 -14.03 -18.94 -18.02
C LEU A 16 -13.27 -19.54 -19.20
N ASN A 17 -12.97 -20.85 -19.14
CA ASN A 17 -12.23 -21.56 -20.18
C ASN A 17 -13.13 -22.09 -21.31
N GLY A 18 -14.46 -21.98 -21.18
CA GLY A 18 -15.43 -22.38 -22.18
C GLY A 18 -15.98 -21.19 -22.97
N ASP A 19 -17.29 -21.00 -22.89
CA ASP A 19 -18.01 -19.93 -23.58
C ASP A 19 -17.55 -18.55 -23.09
N CYS A 20 -17.22 -18.46 -21.79
CA CYS A 20 -16.76 -17.24 -21.10
C CYS A 20 -17.86 -16.16 -21.08
N ASN A 21 -19.08 -16.54 -20.72
CA ASN A 21 -20.19 -15.62 -20.56
C ASN A 21 -20.00 -14.76 -19.31
N GLU A 22 -19.84 -13.45 -19.50
CA GLU A 22 -19.47 -12.50 -18.45
C GLU A 22 -20.53 -12.40 -17.36
N ASN A 23 -21.82 -12.48 -17.71
CA ASN A 23 -22.92 -12.48 -16.75
C ASN A 23 -22.90 -13.74 -15.88
N VAL A 24 -22.70 -14.91 -16.51
CA VAL A 24 -22.62 -16.19 -15.77
C VAL A 24 -21.42 -16.17 -14.82
N LEU A 25 -20.27 -15.68 -15.28
CA LEU A 25 -19.06 -15.54 -14.45
C LEU A 25 -19.29 -14.63 -13.24
N LEU A 26 -19.92 -13.47 -13.43
CA LEU A 26 -20.25 -12.56 -12.34
C LEU A 26 -21.22 -13.22 -11.33
N GLU A 27 -22.25 -13.90 -11.81
CA GLU A 27 -23.22 -14.59 -10.93
C GLU A 27 -22.60 -15.75 -10.14
N ILE A 28 -21.61 -16.44 -10.71
CA ILE A 28 -20.82 -17.43 -9.97
C ILE A 28 -19.93 -16.72 -8.92
N ALA A 29 -19.25 -15.64 -9.31
CA ALA A 29 -18.35 -14.89 -8.42
C ALA A 29 -19.09 -14.29 -7.20
N LYS A 30 -20.32 -13.79 -7.38
CA LYS A 30 -21.17 -13.28 -6.29
C LYS A 30 -21.50 -14.34 -5.24
N LYS A 31 -21.50 -15.62 -5.61
CA LYS A 31 -21.67 -16.76 -4.68
C LYS A 31 -20.38 -17.11 -3.92
N GLY A 32 -19.28 -16.39 -4.18
CA GLY A 32 -17.98 -16.57 -3.58
C GLY A 32 -17.11 -17.56 -4.35
N ILE A 33 -15.94 -17.11 -4.77
CA ILE A 33 -14.92 -17.89 -5.48
C ILE A 33 -13.51 -17.60 -4.93
N PHE A 34 -12.54 -18.42 -5.32
CA PHE A 34 -11.11 -18.08 -5.30
C PHE A 34 -10.64 -17.82 -6.74
N LEU A 35 -9.74 -16.85 -6.93
CA LEU A 35 -9.02 -16.67 -8.19
C LEU A 35 -7.55 -16.93 -7.95
N TYR A 36 -6.96 -17.78 -8.77
CA TYR A 36 -5.55 -18.15 -8.68
C TYR A 36 -4.63 -17.14 -9.38
N GLU A 37 -5.16 -16.41 -10.35
CA GLU A 37 -4.43 -15.42 -11.14
C GLU A 37 -5.36 -14.26 -11.53
N SER A 38 -4.77 -13.15 -11.94
CA SER A 38 -5.51 -11.97 -12.39
C SER A 38 -6.21 -12.15 -13.74
N LEU A 39 -7.41 -11.58 -13.86
CA LEU A 39 -8.25 -11.81 -15.04
C LEU A 39 -7.87 -10.95 -16.27
N PHE A 40 -7.00 -9.96 -16.13
CA PHE A 40 -6.63 -9.06 -17.23
C PHE A 40 -5.81 -9.75 -18.34
N ASN A 41 -5.35 -10.98 -18.10
CA ASN A 41 -4.69 -11.82 -19.10
C ASN A 41 -5.69 -12.59 -20.00
N HIS A 42 -6.98 -12.60 -19.67
CA HIS A 42 -8.00 -13.28 -20.49
C HIS A 42 -8.59 -12.31 -21.51
N ASP A 43 -8.26 -12.51 -22.80
CA ASP A 43 -8.61 -11.59 -23.88
C ASP A 43 -10.11 -11.27 -24.00
N LYS A 44 -10.98 -12.25 -23.71
CA LYS A 44 -12.44 -12.07 -23.76
C LYS A 44 -12.96 -11.15 -22.64
N LEU A 45 -12.29 -11.11 -21.49
CA LEU A 45 -12.77 -10.41 -20.30
C LEU A 45 -12.00 -9.15 -19.97
N LYS A 46 -10.72 -9.05 -20.32
CA LYS A 46 -9.79 -8.04 -19.80
C LYS A 46 -10.23 -6.58 -19.92
N ASN A 47 -11.17 -6.28 -20.83
CA ASN A 47 -11.72 -4.95 -21.07
C ASN A 47 -13.18 -4.79 -20.62
N HIS A 48 -13.81 -5.85 -20.15
CA HIS A 48 -15.18 -5.84 -19.64
C HIS A 48 -15.21 -5.33 -18.19
N ASP A 49 -16.28 -4.64 -17.81
CA ASP A 49 -16.41 -3.98 -16.50
C ASP A 49 -16.45 -4.98 -15.35
N TYR A 50 -17.08 -6.14 -15.57
CA TYR A 50 -17.18 -7.21 -14.57
C TYR A 50 -15.84 -7.79 -14.11
N VAL A 51 -14.72 -7.55 -14.81
CA VAL A 51 -13.39 -7.88 -14.28
C VAL A 51 -13.15 -7.16 -12.96
N ILE A 52 -13.65 -5.93 -12.80
CA ILE A 52 -13.51 -5.14 -11.58
C ILE A 52 -14.29 -5.81 -10.44
N ASP A 53 -15.58 -6.10 -10.65
CA ASP A 53 -16.44 -6.77 -9.66
C ASP A 53 -15.86 -8.10 -9.22
N ILE A 54 -15.53 -8.95 -10.18
CA ILE A 54 -15.07 -10.32 -9.94
C ILE A 54 -13.73 -10.28 -9.19
N SER A 55 -12.82 -9.38 -9.56
CA SER A 55 -11.52 -9.26 -8.90
C SER A 55 -11.65 -8.77 -7.46
N ILE A 56 -12.53 -7.79 -7.21
CA ILE A 56 -12.83 -7.33 -5.85
C ILE A 56 -13.47 -8.46 -5.02
N LEU A 57 -14.47 -9.16 -5.57
CA LEU A 57 -15.13 -10.29 -4.90
C LEU A 57 -14.17 -11.42 -4.53
N ALA A 58 -13.20 -11.70 -5.40
CA ALA A 58 -12.22 -12.76 -5.18
C ALA A 58 -10.98 -12.32 -4.37
N ARG A 59 -10.82 -11.01 -4.14
CA ARG A 59 -9.61 -10.34 -3.63
C ARG A 59 -8.38 -10.53 -4.52
N GLN A 60 -8.55 -10.40 -5.82
CA GLN A 60 -7.47 -10.55 -6.80
C GLN A 60 -7.05 -9.19 -7.36
N TYR A 61 -5.78 -9.09 -7.76
CA TYR A 61 -5.27 -7.93 -8.48
C TYR A 61 -5.90 -7.78 -9.85
N PHE A 62 -6.11 -6.54 -10.30
CA PHE A 62 -6.69 -6.25 -11.62
C PHE A 62 -6.10 -4.98 -12.24
N MET A 63 -6.30 -4.81 -13.55
CA MET A 63 -5.95 -3.60 -14.29
C MET A 63 -7.22 -2.92 -14.80
N ILE A 64 -7.18 -1.59 -14.88
CA ILE A 64 -8.20 -0.77 -15.54
C ILE A 64 -7.66 -0.39 -16.92
N ASN A 65 -8.32 -0.86 -17.99
CA ASN A 65 -7.88 -0.72 -19.37
C ASN A 65 -8.79 0.18 -20.20
N THR A 66 -10.03 0.41 -19.75
CA THR A 66 -11.05 1.17 -20.49
C THR A 66 -11.67 2.26 -19.61
N GLU A 67 -12.35 3.21 -20.26
CA GLU A 67 -13.07 4.26 -19.54
C GLU A 67 -14.23 3.71 -18.73
N SER A 68 -14.95 2.75 -19.31
CA SER A 68 -16.07 2.07 -18.65
C SER A 68 -15.61 1.43 -17.33
N GLN A 69 -14.46 0.73 -17.35
CA GLN A 69 -13.88 0.14 -16.15
C GLN A 69 -13.46 1.18 -15.11
N TYR A 70 -12.94 2.35 -15.54
CA TYR A 70 -12.53 3.43 -14.64
C TYR A 70 -13.73 4.03 -13.92
N GLU A 71 -14.79 4.37 -14.66
CA GLU A 71 -16.02 4.91 -14.09
C GLU A 71 -16.73 3.88 -13.20
N HIS A 72 -16.82 2.63 -13.67
CA HIS A 72 -17.43 1.53 -12.91
C HIS A 72 -16.70 1.27 -11.59
N PHE A 73 -15.36 1.28 -11.59
CA PHE A 73 -14.57 1.17 -10.36
C PHE A 73 -14.95 2.27 -9.35
N PHE A 74 -15.04 3.52 -9.79
CA PHE A 74 -15.40 4.61 -8.89
C PHE A 74 -16.87 4.58 -8.46
N GLU A 75 -17.79 4.17 -9.32
CA GLU A 75 -19.20 3.94 -8.92
C GLU A 75 -19.29 2.94 -7.77
N ILE A 76 -18.55 1.83 -7.90
CA ILE A 76 -18.39 0.77 -6.92
C ILE A 76 -17.78 1.32 -5.60
N MET A 77 -16.75 2.16 -5.67
CA MET A 77 -16.10 2.77 -4.50
C MET A 77 -16.93 3.85 -3.81
N GLU A 78 -17.66 4.67 -4.57
CA GLU A 78 -18.50 5.76 -4.06
C GLU A 78 -19.75 5.21 -3.37
N ASN A 79 -20.24 4.04 -3.81
CA ASN A 79 -21.38 3.34 -3.21
C ASN A 79 -20.95 2.12 -2.37
N PHE A 80 -19.71 2.11 -1.86
CA PHE A 80 -19.13 0.95 -1.17
C PHE A 80 -20.05 0.33 -0.11
N GLU A 81 -20.72 1.13 0.71
CA GLU A 81 -21.63 0.65 1.75
C GLU A 81 -22.89 -0.06 1.21
N LYS A 82 -23.37 0.34 0.02
CA LYS A 82 -24.56 -0.22 -0.61
C LYS A 82 -24.27 -1.54 -1.34
N TYR A 83 -23.02 -1.75 -1.70
CA TYR A 83 -22.57 -2.91 -2.45
C TYR A 83 -22.26 -4.07 -1.48
N ASN A 84 -23.19 -5.01 -1.33
CA ASN A 84 -23.04 -6.20 -0.46
C ASN A 84 -21.85 -7.12 -0.83
N ILE A 85 -21.22 -6.87 -1.99
CA ILE A 85 -20.03 -7.57 -2.49
C ILE A 85 -18.76 -7.28 -1.65
N PHE A 86 -18.74 -6.22 -0.85
CA PHE A 86 -17.50 -5.71 -0.21
C PHE A 86 -17.15 -6.21 1.16
N SER A 87 -18.03 -6.97 1.76
CA SER A 87 -17.86 -7.56 3.07
C SER A 87 -16.56 -8.30 3.43
N LEU A 88 -15.69 -8.59 2.45
CA LEU A 88 -14.34 -9.07 2.73
C LEU A 88 -13.37 -7.96 3.15
N TYR A 89 -13.76 -6.70 3.02
CA TYR A 89 -12.97 -5.51 3.26
C TYR A 89 -13.53 -4.70 4.42
N LYS A 90 -12.64 -4.13 5.24
CA LYS A 90 -13.03 -3.22 6.34
C LYS A 90 -13.41 -1.83 5.81
N ASN A 91 -12.78 -1.39 4.73
CA ASN A 91 -13.05 -0.11 4.08
C ASN A 91 -12.71 -0.17 2.58
N ARG A 92 -13.19 0.82 1.82
CA ARG A 92 -13.00 0.93 0.37
C ARG A 92 -11.55 1.08 -0.08
N TYR A 93 -10.66 1.61 0.76
CA TYR A 93 -9.24 1.79 0.42
C TYR A 93 -8.52 0.46 0.17
N TYR A 94 -8.98 -0.63 0.81
CA TYR A 94 -8.43 -1.96 0.55
C TYR A 94 -8.76 -2.50 -0.85
N CYS A 95 -9.88 -2.08 -1.45
CA CYS A 95 -10.18 -2.41 -2.84
C CYS A 95 -9.27 -1.64 -3.78
N GLY A 96 -9.01 -0.37 -3.45
CA GLY A 96 -8.04 0.46 -4.14
C GLY A 96 -6.70 -0.23 -4.28
N LYS A 97 -6.17 -0.86 -3.20
CA LYS A 97 -4.88 -1.60 -3.16
C LYS A 97 -4.73 -2.76 -4.16
N LEU A 98 -5.82 -3.22 -4.78
CA LEU A 98 -5.80 -4.32 -5.75
C LEU A 98 -5.51 -3.85 -7.19
N ILE A 99 -5.52 -2.55 -7.44
CA ILE A 99 -5.24 -2.04 -8.79
C ILE A 99 -3.74 -2.16 -9.11
N ILE A 100 -3.44 -2.83 -10.21
CA ILE A 100 -2.13 -2.76 -10.84
C ILE A 100 -2.12 -1.51 -11.73
N MET A 101 -1.33 -0.50 -11.35
CA MET A 101 -1.28 0.80 -12.02
C MET A 101 -0.61 0.69 -13.41
N ASN A 102 -1.43 0.43 -14.43
CA ASN A 102 -1.00 0.50 -15.82
C ASN A 102 -0.96 1.96 -16.32
N LYS A 103 -0.47 2.15 -17.55
CA LYS A 103 -0.38 3.47 -18.18
C LYS A 103 -1.75 4.13 -18.35
N PHE A 104 -2.79 3.35 -18.68
CA PHE A 104 -4.14 3.87 -18.88
C PHE A 104 -4.68 4.52 -17.60
N PHE A 105 -4.62 3.78 -16.49
CA PHE A 105 -5.10 4.23 -15.19
C PHE A 105 -4.37 5.50 -14.71
N ILE A 106 -3.04 5.52 -14.80
CA ILE A 106 -2.26 6.71 -14.42
C ILE A 106 -2.60 7.92 -15.29
N ASN A 107 -2.76 7.74 -16.60
CA ASN A 107 -3.18 8.83 -17.49
C ASN A 107 -4.58 9.34 -17.17
N LYS A 108 -5.48 8.47 -16.70
CA LYS A 108 -6.83 8.86 -16.27
C LYS A 108 -6.80 9.62 -14.95
N LEU A 109 -6.07 9.12 -13.95
CA LEU A 109 -5.86 9.84 -12.70
C LEU A 109 -5.22 11.22 -12.90
N TYR A 110 -4.26 11.35 -13.81
CA TYR A 110 -3.66 12.65 -14.15
C TYR A 110 -4.70 13.66 -14.66
N LYS A 111 -5.77 13.19 -15.33
CA LYS A 111 -6.84 14.03 -15.87
C LYS A 111 -8.03 14.17 -14.91
N GLU A 112 -8.02 13.46 -13.79
CA GLU A 112 -9.12 13.45 -12.82
C GLU A 112 -9.27 14.83 -12.19
N LYS A 113 -10.52 15.27 -12.05
CA LYS A 113 -10.89 16.56 -11.45
C LYS A 113 -11.71 16.37 -10.18
N ASN A 114 -12.31 15.20 -9.98
CA ASN A 114 -13.06 14.88 -8.78
C ASN A 114 -12.10 14.67 -7.61
N ASP A 115 -12.17 15.57 -6.64
CA ASP A 115 -11.30 15.57 -5.48
C ASP A 115 -11.49 14.36 -4.57
N GLN A 116 -12.71 13.82 -4.47
CA GLN A 116 -12.98 12.63 -3.67
C GLN A 116 -12.32 11.39 -4.29
N ARG A 117 -12.40 11.25 -5.62
CA ARG A 117 -11.74 10.16 -6.36
C ARG A 117 -10.22 10.23 -6.22
N ILE A 118 -9.64 11.42 -6.34
CA ILE A 118 -8.19 11.63 -6.11
C ILE A 118 -7.81 11.21 -4.70
N SER A 119 -8.50 11.74 -3.68
CA SER A 119 -8.22 11.41 -2.27
C SER A 119 -8.36 9.92 -1.99
N LEU A 120 -9.34 9.24 -2.60
CA LEU A 120 -9.50 7.79 -2.45
C LEU A 120 -8.26 7.02 -2.91
N ILE A 121 -7.70 7.39 -4.06
CA ILE A 121 -6.50 6.73 -4.59
C ILE A 121 -5.27 7.06 -3.74
N LEU A 122 -5.11 8.32 -3.33
CA LEU A 122 -4.01 8.73 -2.45
C LEU A 122 -4.04 7.98 -1.12
N ASN A 123 -5.22 7.71 -0.57
CA ASN A 123 -5.40 6.94 0.67
C ASN A 123 -5.25 5.42 0.47
N SER A 124 -5.43 4.93 -0.77
CA SER A 124 -5.33 3.51 -1.07
C SER A 124 -3.88 3.04 -1.19
N TYR A 125 -2.95 3.94 -1.52
CA TYR A 125 -1.59 3.59 -1.90
C TYR A 125 -0.53 4.31 -1.10
N HIS A 126 0.59 3.63 -0.88
CA HIS A 126 1.78 4.32 -0.41
C HIS A 126 2.28 5.28 -1.50
N ASN A 127 2.65 6.50 -1.11
CA ASN A 127 3.02 7.58 -2.03
C ASN A 127 4.12 7.15 -3.02
N SER A 128 5.11 6.37 -2.59
CA SER A 128 6.18 5.91 -3.50
C SER A 128 5.68 5.08 -4.69
N LEU A 129 4.56 4.34 -4.56
CA LEU A 129 4.01 3.57 -5.68
C LEU A 129 3.53 4.49 -6.79
N ILE A 130 2.77 5.52 -6.43
CA ILE A 130 2.25 6.50 -7.38
C ILE A 130 3.44 7.26 -7.98
N LEU A 131 4.44 7.66 -7.19
CA LEU A 131 5.62 8.41 -7.68
C LEU A 131 6.35 7.65 -8.77
N LYS A 132 6.66 6.37 -8.50
CA LYS A 132 7.37 5.49 -9.42
C LYS A 132 6.58 5.29 -10.70
N ASN A 133 5.25 5.16 -10.62
CA ASN A 133 4.41 5.02 -11.82
C ASN A 133 4.29 6.32 -12.63
N LEU A 134 4.17 7.49 -11.98
CA LEU A 134 4.19 8.79 -12.66
C LEU A 134 5.51 9.00 -13.41
N TYR A 135 6.63 8.60 -12.80
CA TYR A 135 7.93 8.65 -13.46
C TYR A 135 8.05 7.61 -14.60
N LYS A 136 7.68 6.34 -14.36
CA LYS A 136 7.68 5.25 -15.36
C LYS A 136 6.93 5.65 -16.63
N TYR A 137 5.76 6.26 -16.48
CA TYR A 137 4.93 6.68 -17.61
C TYR A 137 5.22 8.11 -18.12
N LYS A 138 6.31 8.73 -17.64
CA LYS A 138 6.80 10.06 -18.07
C LYS A 138 5.80 11.19 -17.84
N ILE A 139 4.99 11.10 -16.79
CA ILE A 139 4.08 12.16 -16.35
C ILE A 139 4.84 13.25 -15.57
N ILE A 140 5.90 12.86 -14.86
CA ILE A 140 6.80 13.77 -14.16
C ILE A 140 8.24 13.58 -14.66
N SER A 141 9.05 14.64 -14.53
CA SER A 141 10.47 14.58 -14.87
C SER A 141 11.28 13.81 -13.81
N SER A 142 12.49 13.38 -14.17
CA SER A 142 13.41 12.76 -13.23
C SER A 142 13.76 13.69 -12.05
N ASN A 143 13.91 15.00 -12.31
CA ASN A 143 14.20 15.97 -11.25
C ASN A 143 13.10 15.98 -10.17
N ILE A 144 11.82 15.96 -10.58
CA ILE A 144 10.68 15.88 -9.64
C ILE A 144 10.70 14.54 -8.90
N TYR A 145 10.88 13.44 -9.62
CA TYR A 145 10.97 12.11 -9.02
C TYR A 145 12.03 12.06 -7.91
N TYR A 146 13.25 12.53 -8.19
CA TYR A 146 14.35 12.51 -7.22
C TYR A 146 14.19 13.50 -6.07
N LEU A 147 13.40 14.57 -6.25
CA LEU A 147 13.08 15.51 -5.18
C LEU A 147 12.12 14.89 -4.16
N PHE A 148 11.16 14.07 -4.59
CA PHE A 148 10.11 13.52 -3.73
C PHE A 148 10.33 12.08 -3.28
N ILE A 149 11.17 11.29 -3.96
CA ILE A 149 11.42 9.91 -3.57
C ILE A 149 12.17 9.80 -2.22
N GLN A 150 12.93 10.83 -1.84
CA GLN A 150 13.74 10.81 -0.61
C GLN A 150 12.90 10.85 0.66
N THR A 151 11.78 11.56 0.60
CA THR A 151 10.82 11.64 1.73
C THR A 151 9.91 10.42 1.77
N CYS A 152 9.82 9.67 0.67
CA CYS A 152 9.19 8.36 0.64
C CYS A 152 10.12 7.30 1.25
N LYS A 153 10.23 7.28 2.59
CA LYS A 153 11.13 6.40 3.35
C LYS A 153 10.88 4.89 3.14
N HIS A 154 9.74 4.51 2.57
CA HIS A 154 9.41 3.12 2.31
C HIS A 154 9.67 2.74 0.86
N TYR A 155 10.62 1.81 0.71
CA TYR A 155 10.82 1.04 -0.50
C TYR A 155 9.50 0.39 -0.92
N CYS A 156 9.09 0.68 -2.15
CA CYS A 156 7.82 0.24 -2.70
C CYS A 156 7.97 -1.17 -3.30
N ILE A 157 8.12 -2.18 -2.44
CA ILE A 157 8.27 -3.58 -2.87
C ILE A 157 7.12 -4.03 -3.78
N ASN A 158 5.91 -3.55 -3.52
CA ASN A 158 4.75 -3.77 -4.37
C ASN A 158 4.92 -3.22 -5.79
N TYR A 159 5.67 -2.11 -5.97
CA TYR A 159 6.02 -1.64 -7.31
C TYR A 159 6.84 -2.68 -8.07
N GLU A 160 7.94 -3.22 -7.50
CA GLU A 160 8.72 -4.21 -8.25
C GLU A 160 8.00 -5.53 -8.40
N ILE A 161 7.21 -5.95 -7.41
CA ILE A 161 6.36 -7.15 -7.56
C ILE A 161 5.46 -6.95 -8.77
N PHE A 162 4.77 -5.81 -8.88
CA PHE A 162 3.92 -5.55 -10.03
C PHE A 162 4.70 -5.44 -11.33
N ASP A 163 5.85 -4.77 -11.34
CA ASP A 163 6.68 -4.61 -12.53
C ASP A 163 7.24 -5.93 -13.04
N TYR A 164 7.64 -6.81 -12.13
CA TYR A 164 8.16 -8.15 -12.43
C TYR A 164 7.05 -9.08 -12.92
N PHE A 165 5.99 -9.27 -12.12
CA PHE A 165 4.97 -10.28 -12.41
C PHE A 165 3.96 -9.87 -13.48
N TYR A 166 3.71 -8.57 -13.66
CA TYR A 166 2.62 -8.10 -14.54
C TYR A 166 3.06 -7.20 -15.68
N PHE A 167 4.30 -6.71 -15.68
CA PHE A 167 4.86 -5.91 -16.77
C PHE A 167 6.11 -6.53 -17.40
N ASN A 168 6.49 -7.75 -16.99
CA ASN A 168 7.66 -8.50 -17.49
C ASN A 168 8.96 -7.70 -17.45
N ASN A 169 9.11 -6.76 -16.52
CA ASN A 169 10.30 -5.96 -16.41
C ASN A 169 11.29 -6.63 -15.45
N LEU A 170 12.22 -7.38 -16.03
CA LEU A 170 13.25 -8.13 -15.31
C LEU A 170 14.35 -7.22 -14.70
N ASN A 171 14.32 -5.90 -14.95
CA ASN A 171 15.44 -5.01 -14.61
C ASN A 171 15.52 -4.58 -13.14
N TYR A 172 14.52 -4.90 -12.30
CA TYR A 172 14.37 -4.32 -10.95
C TYR A 172 14.72 -5.24 -9.75
N VAL A 173 15.67 -4.73 -8.96
CA VAL A 173 15.99 -4.76 -7.51
C VAL A 173 16.03 -6.05 -6.69
N PHE A 174 15.22 -7.08 -6.94
CA PHE A 174 15.28 -8.27 -6.07
C PHE A 174 16.64 -8.98 -6.08
N GLU A 175 17.48 -8.72 -7.09
CA GLU A 175 18.83 -9.26 -7.23
C GLU A 175 19.95 -8.23 -6.96
N LYS A 176 19.64 -6.92 -6.91
CA LYS A 176 20.65 -5.85 -6.95
C LYS A 176 20.89 -5.12 -5.63
N GLU A 177 19.98 -5.22 -4.65
CA GLU A 177 20.12 -4.45 -3.40
C GLU A 177 20.69 -5.27 -2.23
N GLU A 178 21.70 -4.69 -1.57
CA GLU A 178 22.18 -5.13 -0.27
C GLU A 178 21.23 -4.66 0.83
N PHE A 179 20.26 -5.48 1.22
CA PHE A 179 19.48 -5.23 2.44
C PHE A 179 20.44 -5.14 3.66
N SER A 180 20.38 -4.04 4.42
CA SER A 180 21.34 -3.73 5.48
C SER A 180 21.10 -4.42 6.83
N CYS A 181 20.28 -5.48 6.90
CA CYS A 181 19.84 -6.07 8.18
C CYS A 181 20.22 -7.55 8.36
N GLY A 182 20.50 -7.93 9.61
CA GLY A 182 21.03 -9.21 10.08
C GLY A 182 20.02 -10.36 10.22
N PHE A 183 18.95 -10.37 9.43
CA PHE A 183 18.17 -11.58 9.12
C PHE A 183 18.64 -12.04 7.73
N ASP A 184 18.66 -13.36 7.45
CA ASP A 184 19.07 -13.84 6.13
C ASP A 184 18.31 -13.06 5.06
N LYS A 185 19.02 -12.28 4.23
CA LYS A 185 18.44 -11.31 3.28
C LYS A 185 17.35 -11.97 2.44
N LEU A 186 17.51 -13.26 2.15
CA LEU A 186 16.55 -14.08 1.43
C LEU A 186 15.21 -14.22 2.17
N PHE A 187 15.22 -14.46 3.48
CA PHE A 187 14.00 -14.64 4.27
C PHE A 187 13.21 -13.34 4.41
N TYR A 188 13.89 -12.20 4.58
CA TYR A 188 13.24 -10.89 4.58
C TYR A 188 12.55 -10.66 3.23
N LYS A 189 13.30 -10.81 2.14
CA LYS A 189 12.79 -10.67 0.77
C LYS A 189 11.56 -11.53 0.52
N ILE A 190 11.62 -12.83 0.84
CA ILE A 190 10.49 -13.75 0.65
C ILE A 190 9.30 -13.36 1.52
N SER A 191 9.52 -13.03 2.80
CA SER A 191 8.44 -12.63 3.70
C SER A 191 7.70 -11.42 3.17
N THR A 192 8.43 -10.44 2.63
CA THR A 192 7.82 -9.25 2.03
C THR A 192 7.09 -9.57 0.73
N ILE A 193 7.63 -10.43 -0.14
CA ILE A 193 6.93 -10.84 -1.37
C ILE A 193 5.62 -11.58 -1.04
N LEU A 194 5.64 -12.46 -0.04
CA LEU A 194 4.48 -13.26 0.37
C LEU A 194 3.31 -12.41 0.88
N GLU A 195 3.55 -11.20 1.41
CA GLU A 195 2.47 -10.27 1.78
C GLU A 195 1.60 -9.85 0.58
N TYR A 196 2.18 -9.89 -0.63
CA TYR A 196 1.53 -9.54 -1.89
C TYR A 196 1.19 -10.77 -2.75
N ALA A 197 1.30 -11.99 -2.21
CA ALA A 197 1.03 -13.22 -2.94
C ALA A 197 -0.49 -13.50 -3.09
N TYR A 198 -1.21 -12.61 -3.77
CA TYR A 198 -2.61 -12.82 -4.19
C TYR A 198 -2.68 -13.64 -5.49
N ASP A 199 -1.58 -13.73 -6.23
CA ASP A 199 -1.43 -14.55 -7.44
C ASP A 199 -0.56 -15.79 -7.15
N ILE A 200 -0.98 -16.95 -7.66
CA ILE A 200 -0.32 -18.24 -7.43
C ILE A 200 1.12 -18.26 -7.97
N ASN A 201 1.42 -17.48 -9.00
CA ASN A 201 2.75 -17.42 -9.58
C ASN A 201 3.75 -16.73 -8.65
N ILE A 202 3.29 -15.84 -7.78
CA ILE A 202 4.11 -15.24 -6.71
C ILE A 202 4.48 -16.32 -5.68
N LEU A 203 3.55 -17.20 -5.32
CA LEU A 203 3.85 -18.33 -4.42
C LEU A 203 4.85 -19.32 -5.04
N LYS A 204 4.71 -19.63 -6.33
CA LYS A 204 5.65 -20.47 -7.08
C LYS A 204 7.05 -19.85 -7.09
N TYR A 205 7.14 -18.55 -7.34
CA TYR A 205 8.41 -17.82 -7.34
C TYR A 205 9.12 -17.86 -5.98
N CYS A 206 8.40 -17.61 -4.88
CA CYS A 206 8.98 -17.72 -3.54
C CYS A 206 9.49 -19.14 -3.25
N LEU A 207 8.75 -20.16 -3.68
CA LEU A 207 9.17 -21.55 -3.53
C LEU A 207 10.42 -21.87 -4.36
N GLU A 208 10.51 -21.36 -5.59
CA GLU A 208 11.68 -21.53 -6.44
C GLU A 208 12.94 -20.90 -5.81
N LEU A 209 12.83 -19.68 -5.29
CA LEU A 209 13.93 -19.03 -4.58
C LEU A 209 14.45 -19.85 -3.39
N LEU A 210 13.53 -20.42 -2.61
CA LEU A 210 13.89 -21.29 -1.47
C LEU A 210 14.52 -22.59 -1.90
N ASN A 211 13.99 -23.23 -2.95
CA ASN A 211 14.56 -24.46 -3.50
C ASN A 211 15.98 -24.24 -4.04
N ASN A 212 16.20 -23.13 -4.76
CA ASN A 212 17.52 -22.77 -5.28
C ASN A 212 18.53 -22.50 -4.17
N ALA A 213 18.08 -21.96 -3.03
CA ALA A 213 18.91 -21.79 -1.84
C ALA A 213 19.02 -23.05 -0.97
N ASN A 214 18.26 -24.12 -1.28
CA ASN A 214 18.10 -25.30 -0.44
C ASN A 214 17.68 -24.96 1.01
N MET A 215 16.68 -24.06 1.15
CA MET A 215 16.22 -23.52 2.42
C MET A 215 14.71 -23.65 2.60
N LYS A 216 14.25 -23.49 3.85
CA LYS A 216 12.84 -23.23 4.20
C LYS A 216 12.76 -22.03 5.13
N MET A 217 11.66 -21.30 5.03
CA MET A 217 11.33 -20.21 5.94
C MET A 217 11.10 -20.74 7.36
N PRO A 218 11.65 -20.11 8.41
CA PRO A 218 11.27 -20.42 9.78
C PRO A 218 9.77 -20.20 10.00
N SER A 219 9.09 -21.09 10.73
CA SER A 219 7.69 -20.90 11.14
C SER A 219 7.51 -19.73 12.11
N SER A 220 8.59 -19.31 12.75
CA SER A 220 8.69 -18.24 13.75
C SER A 220 8.74 -16.82 13.20
N ILE A 221 8.60 -16.64 11.89
CA ILE A 221 8.63 -15.29 11.30
C ILE A 221 7.56 -14.38 11.94
N ARG A 222 7.93 -13.10 12.13
CA ARG A 222 7.06 -12.12 12.78
C ARG A 222 5.79 -11.81 11.97
N ASN A 223 5.80 -12.03 10.65
CA ASN A 223 4.61 -11.84 9.83
C ASN A 223 3.48 -12.71 10.36
N SER A 224 2.30 -12.09 10.54
CA SER A 224 1.21 -12.80 11.21
C SER A 224 0.67 -13.98 10.40
N ASN A 225 0.71 -13.87 9.07
CA ASN A 225 0.26 -14.90 8.16
C ASN A 225 1.47 -15.42 7.38
N LYS A 226 1.59 -16.74 7.26
CA LYS A 226 2.53 -17.42 6.37
C LYS A 226 2.17 -17.18 4.91
N ILE A 227 0.88 -17.27 4.58
CA ILE A 227 0.35 -17.11 3.22
C ILE A 227 -0.96 -16.29 3.28
N PRO A 228 -1.21 -15.37 2.33
CA PRO A 228 -2.48 -14.66 2.22
C PRO A 228 -3.68 -15.60 2.03
N LEU A 229 -4.84 -15.24 2.59
CA LEU A 229 -6.06 -16.06 2.63
C LEU A 229 -6.89 -16.00 1.34
N ASN A 230 -6.24 -16.02 0.18
CA ASN A 230 -6.87 -15.87 -1.14
C ASN A 230 -6.93 -17.18 -1.92
N PHE A 231 -6.52 -18.29 -1.32
CA PHE A 231 -6.50 -19.59 -1.95
C PHE A 231 -7.31 -20.61 -1.14
N PRO A 232 -7.83 -21.65 -1.80
CA PRO A 232 -8.40 -22.81 -1.12
C PRO A 232 -7.45 -23.41 -0.08
N LEU A 233 -8.02 -23.96 1.01
CA LEU A 233 -7.23 -24.49 2.13
C LEU A 233 -6.23 -25.56 1.67
N LYS A 234 -6.59 -26.40 0.69
CA LYS A 234 -5.69 -27.39 0.10
C LYS A 234 -4.42 -26.77 -0.50
N LEU A 235 -4.55 -25.64 -1.21
CA LEU A 235 -3.41 -24.92 -1.76
C LEU A 235 -2.61 -24.21 -0.66
N LEU A 236 -3.28 -23.59 0.31
CA LEU A 236 -2.62 -22.98 1.46
C LEU A 236 -1.75 -23.99 2.21
N LYS A 237 -2.25 -25.20 2.48
CA LYS A 237 -1.48 -26.29 3.09
C LYS A 237 -0.29 -26.72 2.25
N LEU A 238 -0.50 -26.89 0.95
CA LEU A 238 0.55 -27.32 0.03
C LEU A 238 1.71 -26.33 0.04
N TYR A 239 1.43 -25.03 -0.14
CA TYR A 239 2.49 -24.03 -0.17
C TYR A 239 3.06 -23.73 1.22
N SER A 240 2.24 -23.73 2.27
CA SER A 240 2.71 -23.49 3.64
C SER A 240 3.73 -24.55 4.05
N SER A 241 3.45 -25.84 3.79
CA SER A 241 4.38 -26.94 4.11
C SER A 241 5.65 -26.97 3.25
N LYS A 242 5.60 -26.45 2.02
CA LYS A 242 6.76 -26.36 1.13
C LYS A 242 7.65 -25.17 1.46
N ILE A 243 7.05 -24.01 1.74
CA ILE A 243 7.75 -22.75 2.01
C ILE A 243 8.29 -22.72 3.45
N TYR A 244 7.51 -23.19 4.43
CA TYR A 244 7.83 -23.05 5.86
C TYR A 244 8.30 -24.36 6.49
N MET A 245 9.13 -24.22 7.51
CA MET A 245 9.40 -25.26 8.49
C MET A 245 8.12 -25.62 9.25
N PRO A 246 8.01 -26.86 9.79
CA PRO A 246 6.88 -27.24 10.64
C PRO A 246 6.74 -26.31 11.85
N SER A 247 5.50 -25.93 12.14
CA SER A 247 5.18 -25.08 13.29
C SER A 247 5.49 -25.76 14.62
N GLN A 248 6.08 -25.01 15.53
CA GLN A 248 6.31 -25.40 16.93
C GLN A 248 5.13 -25.00 17.82
N VAL A 249 4.30 -24.05 17.39
CA VAL A 249 3.08 -23.65 18.10
C VAL A 249 1.88 -24.15 17.30
N LYS A 250 0.90 -24.74 17.98
CA LYS A 250 -0.36 -25.16 17.37
C LYS A 250 -1.53 -24.64 18.17
N VAL A 251 -2.59 -24.25 17.49
CA VAL A 251 -3.91 -24.06 18.09
C VAL A 251 -4.62 -25.40 18.15
N LYS A 252 -5.37 -25.61 19.23
CA LYS A 252 -6.39 -26.63 19.41
C LYS A 252 -7.75 -26.00 19.53
N HIS A 253 -8.72 -26.55 18.80
CA HIS A 253 -10.07 -26.01 18.75
C HIS A 253 -11.09 -27.09 18.42
N ASP A 254 -12.29 -27.02 19.01
CA ASP A 254 -13.34 -28.03 18.84
C ASP A 254 -13.82 -28.17 17.39
N ASN A 255 -13.74 -27.08 16.63
CA ASN A 255 -13.92 -27.10 15.18
C ASN A 255 -12.60 -27.46 14.48
N GLU A 256 -12.48 -28.71 14.02
CA GLU A 256 -11.28 -29.23 13.34
C GLU A 256 -10.91 -28.43 12.08
N LEU A 257 -11.89 -27.96 11.31
CA LEU A 257 -11.63 -27.19 10.09
C LEU A 257 -11.04 -25.80 10.41
N PHE A 258 -11.52 -25.17 11.49
CA PHE A 258 -10.96 -23.93 11.98
C PHE A 258 -9.57 -24.13 12.58
N GLU A 259 -9.36 -25.17 13.39
CA GLU A 259 -8.03 -25.57 13.89
C GLU A 259 -7.03 -25.71 12.74
N ASP A 260 -7.42 -26.48 11.73
CA ASP A 260 -6.61 -26.81 10.57
C ASP A 260 -6.30 -25.58 9.70
N LEU A 261 -7.28 -24.67 9.52
CA LEU A 261 -7.07 -23.38 8.86
C LEU A 261 -6.04 -22.54 9.62
N LEU A 262 -6.23 -22.31 10.93
CA LEU A 262 -5.36 -21.47 11.75
C LEU A 262 -3.91 -21.99 11.77
N ASN A 263 -3.74 -23.30 11.96
CA ASN A 263 -2.42 -23.95 11.98
C ASN A 263 -1.73 -23.93 10.60
N THR A 264 -2.50 -23.84 9.52
CA THR A 264 -1.97 -23.73 8.15
C THR A 264 -1.43 -22.32 7.87
N ILE A 265 -2.16 -21.29 8.29
CA ILE A 265 -1.98 -19.92 7.79
C ILE A 265 -1.17 -19.03 8.73
N TYR A 266 -1.16 -19.31 10.03
CA TYR A 266 -0.50 -18.45 11.00
C TYR A 266 0.93 -18.92 11.29
N SER A 267 1.81 -17.93 11.51
CA SER A 267 3.16 -18.17 12.03
C SER A 267 3.11 -18.53 13.52
N ASP A 268 4.19 -19.12 14.01
CA ASP A 268 4.32 -19.44 15.44
C ASP A 268 4.25 -18.17 16.29
N TYR A 269 4.78 -17.04 15.79
CA TYR A 269 4.64 -15.73 16.43
C TYR A 269 3.17 -15.34 16.62
N LYS A 270 2.36 -15.50 15.57
CA LYS A 270 0.94 -15.16 15.62
C LYS A 270 0.19 -16.09 16.55
N LEU A 271 0.41 -17.40 16.44
CA LEU A 271 -0.23 -18.41 17.31
C LEU A 271 0.17 -18.22 18.78
N TYR A 272 1.40 -17.80 19.05
CA TYR A 272 1.84 -17.42 20.39
C TYR A 272 1.11 -16.17 20.90
N ASN A 273 0.89 -15.14 20.08
CA ASN A 273 0.10 -13.98 20.49
C ASN A 273 -1.38 -14.33 20.73
N VAL A 274 -1.92 -15.30 19.99
CA VAL A 274 -3.26 -15.84 20.22
C VAL A 274 -3.36 -16.49 21.60
N SER A 275 -2.32 -17.16 22.09
CA SER A 275 -2.35 -17.78 23.43
C SER A 275 -2.49 -16.74 24.55
N LYS A 276 -2.00 -15.52 24.33
CA LYS A 276 -2.12 -14.39 25.26
C LYS A 276 -3.45 -13.65 25.11
N CYS A 277 -3.87 -13.44 23.86
CA CYS A 277 -5.05 -12.65 23.52
C CYS A 277 -5.86 -13.35 22.42
N PRO A 278 -6.72 -14.34 22.74
CA PRO A 278 -7.45 -15.12 21.75
C PRO A 278 -8.37 -14.28 20.84
N TRP A 279 -8.89 -13.16 21.35
CA TRP A 279 -9.79 -12.28 20.59
C TRP A 279 -9.15 -11.67 19.35
N VAL A 280 -7.81 -11.56 19.32
CA VAL A 280 -7.03 -11.00 18.21
C VAL A 280 -7.14 -11.86 16.93
N ILE A 281 -7.63 -13.10 17.01
CA ILE A 281 -8.03 -13.87 15.82
C ILE A 281 -9.27 -13.23 15.19
N TYR A 282 -10.29 -12.95 16.00
CA TYR A 282 -11.58 -12.49 15.53
C TYR A 282 -11.51 -11.07 14.94
N ASP A 283 -10.61 -10.21 15.41
CA ASP A 283 -10.40 -8.87 14.83
C ASP A 283 -9.86 -8.90 13.38
N LYS A 284 -9.19 -10.00 13.01
CA LYS A 284 -8.62 -10.20 11.67
C LYS A 284 -9.55 -10.95 10.72
N PHE A 285 -10.49 -11.72 11.24
CA PHE A 285 -11.48 -12.42 10.43
C PHE A 285 -12.80 -11.65 10.44
N ASN A 286 -13.24 -11.16 9.27
CA ASN A 286 -14.68 -10.91 9.11
C ASN A 286 -15.39 -12.25 8.85
N GLU A 287 -16.68 -12.29 9.21
CA GLU A 287 -17.55 -13.46 9.06
C GLU A 287 -17.42 -14.07 7.65
N LYS A 288 -17.46 -13.22 6.62
CA LYS A 288 -17.46 -13.68 5.23
C LYS A 288 -16.12 -14.26 4.76
N MET A 289 -14.99 -13.90 5.37
CA MET A 289 -13.71 -14.56 5.10
C MET A 289 -13.71 -16.01 5.61
N LEU A 290 -14.28 -16.27 6.79
CA LEU A 290 -14.43 -17.64 7.31
C LEU A 290 -15.49 -18.43 6.53
N ASN A 291 -16.56 -17.78 6.08
CA ASN A 291 -17.58 -18.42 5.24
C ASN A 291 -16.99 -18.98 3.93
N ARG A 292 -15.91 -18.41 3.36
CA ARG A 292 -15.21 -18.98 2.19
C ARG A 292 -14.68 -20.40 2.45
N TYR A 293 -14.42 -20.72 3.71
CA TYR A 293 -13.95 -22.02 4.15
C TYR A 293 -15.07 -22.85 4.79
N ASN A 294 -16.34 -22.46 4.65
CA ASN A 294 -17.49 -23.07 5.32
C ASN A 294 -17.38 -23.07 6.86
N ILE A 295 -16.72 -22.07 7.45
CA ILE A 295 -16.58 -21.92 8.91
C ILE A 295 -17.55 -20.85 9.39
N ASN A 296 -18.48 -21.22 10.27
CA ASN A 296 -19.43 -20.28 10.87
C ASN A 296 -18.75 -19.47 11.99
N PHE A 297 -18.66 -18.16 11.81
CA PHE A 297 -17.97 -17.24 12.73
C PHE A 297 -18.56 -17.25 14.15
N ASP A 298 -19.89 -17.18 14.28
CA ASP A 298 -20.55 -17.16 15.60
C ASP A 298 -20.34 -18.45 16.40
N THR A 299 -20.21 -19.56 15.69
CA THR A 299 -19.93 -20.87 16.29
C THR A 299 -18.52 -20.92 16.85
N VAL A 300 -17.52 -20.55 16.05
CA VAL A 300 -16.11 -20.61 16.49
C VAL A 300 -15.81 -19.55 17.57
N LYS A 301 -16.45 -18.38 17.50
CA LYS A 301 -16.26 -17.29 18.49
C LYS A 301 -16.66 -17.69 19.92
N LYS A 302 -17.61 -18.62 20.07
CA LYS A 302 -18.10 -19.10 21.38
C LYS A 302 -17.24 -20.22 21.98
N GLN A 303 -16.33 -20.80 21.19
CA GLN A 303 -15.52 -21.93 21.58
C GLN A 303 -14.15 -21.48 22.12
N ASN A 304 -13.57 -22.29 23.00
CA ASN A 304 -12.29 -21.98 23.62
C ASN A 304 -11.15 -22.40 22.70
N ILE A 305 -10.25 -21.44 22.41
CA ILE A 305 -8.99 -21.71 21.73
C ILE A 305 -7.95 -22.11 22.78
N LYS A 306 -7.33 -23.28 22.58
CA LYS A 306 -6.15 -23.69 23.33
C LYS A 306 -4.92 -23.57 22.44
N VAL A 307 -3.76 -23.26 23.02
CA VAL A 307 -2.50 -23.20 22.28
C VAL A 307 -1.52 -24.16 22.93
N GLU A 308 -0.94 -25.03 22.10
CA GLU A 308 0.03 -26.04 22.48
C GLU A 308 1.39 -25.68 21.88
N THR A 309 2.44 -25.80 22.69
CA THR A 309 3.82 -25.59 22.27
C THR A 309 4.57 -26.92 22.25
N ILE A 310 5.21 -27.21 21.14
CA ILE A 310 6.02 -28.42 20.96
C ILE A 310 7.47 -28.06 21.35
N GLY A 311 7.85 -28.42 22.58
CA GLY A 311 9.18 -28.16 23.13
C GLY A 311 9.35 -26.79 23.81
N ASN A 312 10.57 -26.47 24.24
CA ASN A 312 10.92 -25.18 24.80
C ASN A 312 11.10 -24.16 23.67
N ILE A 313 10.15 -23.24 23.54
CA ILE A 313 10.21 -22.17 22.55
C ILE A 313 10.92 -20.96 23.17
N ASP A 314 12.11 -20.62 22.66
CA ASP A 314 12.76 -19.37 23.02
C ASP A 314 12.08 -18.20 22.29
N ILE A 315 11.13 -17.58 22.98
CA ILE A 315 10.34 -16.45 22.47
C ILE A 315 11.23 -15.22 22.20
N THR A 316 12.41 -15.11 22.84
CA THR A 316 13.31 -13.96 22.61
C THR A 316 13.90 -13.96 21.20
N GLN A 317 14.07 -15.13 20.57
CA GLN A 317 14.42 -15.22 19.15
C GLN A 317 13.36 -14.58 18.24
N TYR A 318 12.08 -14.61 18.60
CA TYR A 318 10.99 -14.07 17.78
C TYR A 318 10.98 -12.52 17.75
N PHE A 319 11.47 -11.89 18.83
CA PHE A 319 11.56 -10.43 18.93
C PHE A 319 12.84 -9.86 18.30
N LEU A 320 13.91 -10.67 18.18
CA LEU A 320 15.18 -10.25 17.59
C LEU A 320 15.11 -10.00 16.07
N TYR A 321 14.08 -10.48 15.38
CA TYR A 321 13.90 -10.28 13.94
C TYR A 321 13.14 -9.00 13.58
N HIS A 322 13.32 -7.94 14.38
CA HIS A 322 12.94 -6.58 14.00
C HIS A 322 13.94 -6.06 12.97
N CYS A 323 13.67 -6.30 11.70
CA CYS A 323 14.32 -5.53 10.64
C CYS A 323 13.65 -4.14 10.60
N TYR A 324 14.08 -3.23 11.48
CA TYR A 324 14.12 -1.83 11.06
C TYR A 324 15.18 -1.80 9.97
N SER A 325 14.72 -1.80 8.73
CA SER A 325 15.56 -1.40 7.63
C SER A 325 15.96 0.05 7.90
N GLU A 326 17.14 0.26 8.49
CA GLU A 326 17.87 1.51 8.34
C GLU A 326 18.27 1.58 6.86
N PHE A 327 17.30 1.91 6.02
CA PHE A 327 17.56 2.19 4.62
C PHE A 327 18.43 3.44 4.60
N LYS A 328 19.61 3.33 3.98
CA LYS A 328 20.41 4.50 3.64
C LYS A 328 19.51 5.42 2.82
N SER A 329 19.27 6.63 3.33
CA SER A 329 18.51 7.64 2.61
C SER A 329 19.07 7.79 1.20
N ILE A 330 18.20 7.73 0.18
CA ILE A 330 18.60 8.01 -1.20
C ILE A 330 19.02 9.48 -1.22
N LYS A 331 20.33 9.74 -1.30
CA LYS A 331 20.84 11.10 -1.46
C LYS A 331 20.48 11.62 -2.85
N TYR A 332 20.21 12.92 -2.97
CA TYR A 332 19.98 13.53 -4.28
C TYR A 332 21.21 13.33 -5.17
N HIS A 333 21.04 12.64 -6.30
CA HIS A 333 22.15 12.20 -7.17
C HIS A 333 22.95 13.35 -7.79
N LYS A 334 22.43 14.59 -7.78
CA LYS A 334 23.14 15.82 -8.20
C LYS A 334 23.71 16.65 -7.05
N ALA A 335 23.75 16.14 -5.82
CA ALA A 335 24.38 16.83 -4.69
C ALA A 335 25.91 16.81 -4.81
N ASN A 336 26.44 17.53 -5.81
CA ASN A 336 27.87 17.74 -6.02
C ASN A 336 28.38 19.05 -5.41
N SER A 337 27.56 19.79 -4.66
CA SER A 337 28.01 21.07 -4.13
C SER A 337 29.02 20.87 -3.00
N LYS A 338 30.25 21.32 -3.24
CA LYS A 338 31.31 21.48 -2.22
C LYS A 338 30.99 22.62 -1.23
N LYS A 339 29.85 23.31 -1.37
CA LYS A 339 29.45 24.46 -0.55
C LYS A 339 28.11 24.20 0.15
N GLU A 340 28.09 24.43 1.46
CA GLU A 340 26.95 24.27 2.35
C GLU A 340 25.97 25.47 2.30
N LYS A 341 25.57 25.92 1.10
CA LYS A 341 24.52 26.95 1.01
C LYS A 341 23.17 26.36 1.42
N LEU A 342 22.62 26.89 2.51
CA LEU A 342 21.27 26.59 2.98
C LEU A 342 20.24 27.34 2.13
N PHE A 343 19.23 26.62 1.66
CA PHE A 343 18.09 27.15 0.92
C PHE A 343 17.37 28.26 1.70
N SER A 344 17.12 28.07 2.99
CA SER A 344 16.49 29.08 3.86
C SER A 344 17.26 30.41 3.86
N LYS A 345 18.59 30.35 3.98
CA LYS A 345 19.43 31.54 4.14
C LYS A 345 19.74 32.27 2.83
N TYR A 346 19.89 31.54 1.72
CA TYR A 346 20.36 32.11 0.46
C TYR A 346 19.26 32.33 -0.57
N ILE A 347 18.18 31.55 -0.51
CA ILE A 347 17.11 31.58 -1.50
C ILE A 347 15.86 32.22 -0.90
N LEU A 348 15.39 31.74 0.24
CA LEU A 348 14.14 32.22 0.85
C LEU A 348 14.22 33.64 1.46
N THR A 349 15.42 34.23 1.56
CA THR A 349 15.63 35.63 1.98
C THR A 349 15.83 36.58 0.79
N ASN A 350 15.93 36.07 -0.44
CA ASN A 350 16.20 36.85 -1.64
C ASN A 350 14.96 36.92 -2.52
N TYR A 351 14.38 38.12 -2.65
CA TYR A 351 13.16 38.35 -3.41
C TYR A 351 13.27 37.87 -4.86
N ASP A 352 14.37 38.19 -5.55
CA ASP A 352 14.57 37.86 -6.97
C ASP A 352 14.69 36.34 -7.17
N GLU A 353 15.34 35.64 -6.25
CA GLU A 353 15.45 34.18 -6.29
C GLU A 353 14.08 33.51 -6.11
N ILE A 354 13.23 34.04 -5.24
CA ILE A 354 11.86 33.55 -5.05
C ILE A 354 11.01 33.84 -6.28
N GLN A 355 11.13 35.03 -6.87
CA GLN A 355 10.43 35.39 -8.11
C GLN A 355 10.83 34.44 -9.25
N ASN A 356 12.13 34.14 -9.40
CA ASN A 356 12.60 33.15 -10.38
C ASN A 356 12.02 31.75 -10.13
N ILE A 357 11.90 31.32 -8.87
CA ILE A 357 11.22 30.06 -8.53
C ILE A 357 9.75 30.09 -8.94
N LEU A 358 9.03 31.19 -8.70
CA LEU A 358 7.62 31.33 -9.09
C LEU A 358 7.45 31.36 -10.60
N ASP A 359 8.34 32.02 -11.33
CA ASP A 359 8.27 32.16 -12.79
C ASP A 359 8.60 30.85 -13.54
N ASP A 360 9.52 30.04 -13.01
CA ASP A 360 9.85 28.72 -13.53
C ASP A 360 10.12 27.72 -12.41
N PHE A 361 9.20 26.78 -12.20
CA PHE A 361 9.39 25.72 -11.19
C PHE A 361 10.65 24.85 -11.44
N ASN A 362 11.22 24.82 -12.65
CA ASN A 362 12.47 24.11 -12.92
C ASN A 362 13.71 24.88 -12.45
N TYR A 363 13.60 26.20 -12.23
CA TYR A 363 14.68 27.02 -11.73
C TYR A 363 15.28 26.47 -10.44
N ILE A 364 14.43 25.89 -9.56
CA ILE A 364 14.88 25.28 -8.30
C ILE A 364 15.98 24.24 -8.52
N PHE A 365 15.93 23.50 -9.63
CA PHE A 365 16.91 22.45 -9.96
C PHE A 365 18.24 22.98 -10.53
N THR A 366 18.32 24.28 -10.82
CA THR A 366 19.55 24.96 -11.25
C THR A 366 20.33 25.58 -10.08
N LEU A 367 19.72 25.62 -8.89
CA LEU A 367 20.31 26.22 -7.69
C LEU A 367 21.50 25.41 -7.16
N ASP A 368 22.59 26.11 -6.83
CA ASP A 368 23.76 25.54 -6.14
C ASP A 368 23.52 25.50 -4.62
N ILE A 369 22.64 24.58 -4.20
CA ILE A 369 22.19 24.40 -2.80
C ILE A 369 22.35 22.96 -2.33
N ASN A 370 22.40 22.76 -1.02
CA ASN A 370 22.37 21.40 -0.45
C ASN A 370 20.93 20.90 -0.31
N PHE A 371 20.43 20.23 -1.34
CA PHE A 371 19.08 19.64 -1.39
C PHE A 371 18.75 18.72 -0.21
N ASN A 372 19.75 18.05 0.38
CA ASN A 372 19.50 17.06 1.42
C ASN A 372 19.32 17.68 2.82
N LYS A 373 19.77 18.93 3.05
CA LYS A 373 19.67 19.58 4.38
C LYS A 373 18.31 20.21 4.65
N GLU A 374 17.68 20.78 3.62
CA GLU A 374 16.42 21.54 3.76
C GLU A 374 15.37 21.06 2.74
N ILE A 375 15.33 19.74 2.52
CA ILE A 375 14.46 19.09 1.52
C ILE A 375 12.99 19.49 1.66
N PHE A 376 12.51 19.65 2.90
CA PHE A 376 11.14 20.07 3.19
C PHE A 376 10.85 21.46 2.61
N LEU A 377 11.68 22.46 2.89
CA LEU A 377 11.52 23.82 2.38
C LEU A 377 11.55 23.84 0.85
N ILE A 378 12.48 23.10 0.26
CA ILE A 378 12.63 23.01 -1.20
C ILE A 378 11.37 22.37 -1.82
N GLN A 379 10.84 21.30 -1.24
CA GLN A 379 9.62 20.64 -1.71
C GLN A 379 8.40 21.56 -1.63
N ILE A 380 8.23 22.29 -0.52
CA ILE A 380 7.13 23.24 -0.36
C ILE A 380 7.25 24.40 -1.35
N SER A 381 8.43 25.02 -1.48
CA SER A 381 8.67 26.08 -2.47
C SER A 381 8.42 25.61 -3.90
N PHE A 382 8.82 24.37 -4.23
CA PHE A 382 8.53 23.76 -5.51
C PHE A 382 7.01 23.61 -5.74
N ILE A 383 6.27 23.09 -4.76
CA ILE A 383 4.81 22.96 -4.87
C ILE A 383 4.14 24.32 -5.01
N ILE A 384 4.58 25.34 -4.28
CA ILE A 384 4.07 26.72 -4.42
C ILE A 384 4.25 27.23 -5.84
N SER A 385 5.43 27.01 -6.44
CA SER A 385 5.64 27.36 -7.85
C SER A 385 4.72 26.58 -8.80
N LEU A 386 4.47 25.29 -8.55
CA LEU A 386 3.50 24.52 -9.33
C LEU A 386 2.08 25.11 -9.22
N ILE A 387 1.66 25.53 -8.02
CA ILE A 387 0.37 26.18 -7.79
C ILE A 387 0.29 27.51 -8.55
N HIS A 388 1.34 28.34 -8.44
CA HIS A 388 1.44 29.63 -9.12
C HIS A 388 1.29 29.49 -10.64
N ASN A 389 1.98 28.50 -11.21
CA ASN A 389 1.95 28.18 -12.63
C ASN A 389 0.69 27.40 -13.07
N LYS A 390 -0.31 27.24 -12.20
CA LYS A 390 -1.55 26.49 -12.48
C LYS A 390 -1.27 25.09 -13.02
N TYR A 391 -0.25 24.44 -12.48
CA TYR A 391 0.11 23.09 -12.86
C TYR A 391 -1.01 22.09 -12.54
N ASN A 392 -0.87 20.86 -13.01
CA ASN A 392 -1.88 19.83 -12.83
C ASN A 392 -2.25 19.62 -11.34
N LYS A 393 -3.54 19.78 -11.02
CA LYS A 393 -4.09 19.67 -9.66
C LYS A 393 -3.82 18.32 -9.00
N PHE A 394 -3.95 17.21 -9.74
CA PHE A 394 -3.64 15.88 -9.23
C PHE A 394 -2.17 15.77 -8.82
N ILE A 395 -1.25 16.27 -9.65
CA ILE A 395 0.19 16.28 -9.32
C ILE A 395 0.46 17.11 -8.07
N ILE A 396 -0.12 18.30 -7.95
CA ILE A 396 0.05 19.16 -6.76
C ILE A 396 -0.43 18.43 -5.50
N LYS A 397 -1.65 17.87 -5.52
CA LYS A 397 -2.21 17.12 -4.39
C LYS A 397 -1.36 15.93 -3.99
N TYR A 398 -0.93 15.16 -4.99
CA TYR A 398 -0.12 13.97 -4.79
C TYR A 398 1.27 14.30 -4.21
N LEU A 399 1.97 15.30 -4.77
CA LEU A 399 3.28 15.69 -4.27
C LEU A 399 3.20 16.25 -2.85
N LEU A 400 2.13 16.99 -2.54
CA LEU A 400 1.89 17.49 -1.19
C LEU A 400 1.62 16.33 -0.20
N SER A 401 0.82 15.33 -0.59
CA SER A 401 0.55 14.16 0.25
C SER A 401 1.79 13.28 0.48
N ALA A 402 2.82 13.42 -0.37
CA ALA A 402 4.11 12.73 -0.22
C ALA A 402 5.06 13.40 0.80
N ILE A 403 4.71 14.57 1.32
CA ILE A 403 5.49 15.27 2.36
C ILE A 403 4.92 14.87 3.73
N TYR A 404 5.73 14.13 4.50
CA TYR A 404 5.38 13.79 5.87
C TYR A 404 5.79 14.90 6.84
N VAL A 405 4.82 15.44 7.58
CA VAL A 405 5.04 16.42 8.64
C VAL A 405 4.51 15.84 9.95
N ARG A 406 5.39 15.62 10.92
CA ARG A 406 4.98 15.10 12.23
C ARG A 406 4.03 16.10 12.90
N GLY A 407 2.86 15.63 13.33
CA GLY A 407 1.88 16.45 14.06
C GLY A 407 1.08 17.44 13.19
N SER A 408 1.20 17.37 11.86
CA SER A 408 0.45 18.26 10.96
C SER A 408 0.01 17.56 9.68
N ASN A 409 -1.09 18.03 9.10
CA ASN A 409 -1.59 17.57 7.80
C ASN A 409 -1.48 18.70 6.78
N LEU A 410 -0.91 18.41 5.62
CA LEU A 410 -0.82 19.32 4.50
C LEU A 410 -1.92 19.01 3.48
N VAL A 411 -2.75 19.99 3.15
CA VAL A 411 -3.86 19.81 2.21
C VAL A 411 -3.83 20.90 1.15
N PHE A 412 -4.17 20.57 -0.10
CA PHE A 412 -4.30 21.55 -1.17
C PHE A 412 -5.77 21.92 -1.41
N GLU A 413 -6.13 23.15 -1.04
CA GLU A 413 -7.49 23.70 -1.13
C GLU A 413 -7.45 25.15 -1.61
N ASN A 414 -8.43 25.56 -2.41
CA ASN A 414 -8.58 26.95 -2.87
C ASN A 414 -7.29 27.56 -3.46
N ASN A 415 -6.52 26.74 -4.19
CA ASN A 415 -5.20 27.11 -4.72
C ASN A 415 -4.17 27.51 -3.66
N LYS A 416 -4.24 26.93 -2.46
CA LYS A 416 -3.29 27.13 -1.36
C LYS A 416 -2.93 25.81 -0.71
N ILE A 417 -1.78 25.81 -0.04
CA ILE A 417 -1.36 24.79 0.91
C ILE A 417 -1.93 25.19 2.28
N ILE A 418 -2.83 24.36 2.78
CA ILE A 418 -3.38 24.49 4.13
C ILE A 418 -2.60 23.57 5.06
N VAL A 419 -2.04 24.15 6.13
CA VAL A 419 -1.33 23.43 7.19
C VAL A 419 -2.28 23.29 8.39
N TYR A 420 -2.78 22.08 8.59
CA TYR A 420 -3.60 21.74 9.76
C TYR A 420 -2.73 21.24 10.90
N TYR A 421 -2.87 21.82 12.10
CA TYR A 421 -2.10 21.42 13.30
C TYR A 421 -3.00 21.21 14.53
N ALA A 422 -2.68 20.17 15.32
CA ALA A 422 -3.54 19.67 16.41
C ALA A 422 -3.49 20.55 17.66
N ASN A 423 -2.29 20.88 18.14
CA ASN A 423 -2.07 21.77 19.27
C ASN A 423 -0.97 22.78 18.94
N ASP A 424 -1.00 23.93 19.62
CA ASP A 424 0.07 24.94 19.49
C ASP A 424 1.44 24.34 19.94
N ASN A 425 1.42 23.27 20.74
CA ASN A 425 2.59 22.54 21.18
C ASN A 425 3.01 21.36 20.26
N ASP A 426 2.21 20.96 19.28
CA ASP A 426 2.61 19.86 18.37
C ASP A 426 3.44 20.36 17.18
N ILE A 427 3.66 21.67 17.11
CA ILE A 427 4.41 22.31 16.03
C ILE A 427 5.93 22.29 16.32
N TYR A 428 6.39 22.05 17.56
CA TYR A 428 7.78 22.34 18.00
C TYR A 428 8.93 21.77 17.13
N ASP A 429 8.80 20.60 16.49
CA ASP A 429 9.87 20.09 15.61
C ASP A 429 9.86 20.73 14.21
N ASN A 430 8.71 21.26 13.76
CA ASN A 430 8.49 21.82 12.41
C ASN A 430 8.23 23.34 12.40
N GLU A 431 8.03 23.99 13.56
CA GLU A 431 7.85 25.45 13.69
C GLU A 431 8.94 26.21 12.97
N ASN A 432 10.19 25.74 13.10
CA ASN A 432 11.33 26.38 12.46
C ASN A 432 11.19 26.46 10.93
N TYR A 433 10.63 25.45 10.28
CA TYR A 433 10.47 25.47 8.82
C TYR A 433 9.27 26.32 8.38
N PHE A 434 8.16 26.25 9.12
CA PHE A 434 6.97 27.03 8.80
C PHE A 434 7.16 28.53 9.07
N ASN A 435 7.84 28.90 10.16
CA ASN A 435 8.24 30.28 10.43
C ASN A 435 9.14 30.81 9.31
N VAL A 436 10.12 30.02 8.87
CA VAL A 436 10.95 30.38 7.71
C VAL A 436 10.13 30.64 6.45
N LEU A 437 9.08 29.85 6.18
CA LEU A 437 8.20 30.07 5.03
C LEU A 437 7.28 31.30 5.18
N LEU A 438 6.87 31.64 6.40
CA LEU A 438 6.06 32.81 6.70
C LEU A 438 6.86 34.12 6.71
N ASP A 439 8.15 34.05 7.00
CA ASP A 439 9.06 35.20 7.02
C ASP A 439 9.67 35.53 5.63
N VAL A 440 9.29 34.78 4.59
CA VAL A 440 9.73 35.01 3.21
C VAL A 440 9.32 36.42 2.75
N PRO A 441 10.24 37.27 2.22
CA PRO A 441 9.96 38.66 1.87
C PRO A 441 9.07 38.84 0.61
N HIS A 442 8.48 37.77 0.09
CA HIS A 442 7.72 37.75 -1.16
C HIS A 442 6.23 37.50 -0.90
N GLU A 443 5.41 38.55 -0.95
CA GLU A 443 3.98 38.48 -0.58
C GLU A 443 3.18 37.45 -1.37
N VAL A 444 3.41 37.35 -2.69
CA VAL A 444 2.72 36.35 -3.53
C VAL A 444 3.07 34.92 -3.09
N PHE A 445 4.31 34.68 -2.65
CA PHE A 445 4.74 33.35 -2.21
C PHE A 445 4.03 32.97 -0.91
N LYS A 446 4.02 33.88 0.06
CA LYS A 446 3.35 33.69 1.36
C LYS A 446 1.85 33.44 1.21
N ASN A 447 1.20 34.10 0.26
CA ASN A 447 -0.24 33.96 0.02
C ASN A 447 -0.69 32.55 -0.38
N TYR A 448 0.24 31.68 -0.77
CA TYR A 448 -0.04 30.27 -1.04
C TYR A 448 -0.03 29.36 0.19
N ILE A 449 0.32 29.87 1.38
CA ILE A 449 0.36 29.10 2.62
C ILE A 449 -0.69 29.66 3.58
N GLU A 450 -1.46 28.77 4.21
CA GLU A 450 -2.46 29.14 5.22
C GLU A 450 -2.42 28.14 6.37
N PHE A 451 -2.49 28.64 7.60
CA PHE A 451 -2.49 27.81 8.81
C PHE A 451 -3.90 27.72 9.38
N LYS A 452 -4.33 26.50 9.71
CA LYS A 452 -5.63 26.27 10.36
C LYS A 452 -5.46 25.34 11.55
N LYS A 453 -6.03 25.71 12.68
CA LYS A 453 -6.09 24.84 13.86
C LYS A 453 -7.12 23.73 13.60
N VAL A 454 -6.81 22.50 14.01
CA VAL A 454 -7.69 21.33 13.82
C VAL A 454 -9.04 21.44 14.53
N LYS A 455 -9.32 22.51 15.30
CA LYS A 455 -10.62 22.79 15.94
C LYS A 455 -11.83 22.78 14.96
N GLU A 456 -11.59 22.91 13.65
CA GLU A 456 -12.62 22.92 12.59
C GLU A 456 -12.67 21.66 11.72
N LEU A 457 -11.70 20.75 11.86
CA LEU A 457 -11.89 19.38 11.38
C LEU A 457 -12.67 18.70 12.49
N THR A 458 -13.87 18.20 12.20
CA THR A 458 -14.46 17.15 13.03
C THR A 458 -13.33 16.17 13.32
N PHE A 459 -12.94 16.15 14.59
CA PHE A 459 -11.86 15.34 15.11
C PHE A 459 -11.91 13.99 14.42
N TRP A 460 -10.79 13.54 13.84
CA TRP A 460 -10.39 12.13 13.82
C TRP A 460 -11.56 11.19 14.08
N GLY A 461 -12.46 11.15 13.10
CA GLY A 461 -13.72 10.48 13.29
C GLY A 461 -13.41 9.00 13.31
N GLU A 462 -13.35 8.43 14.50
CA GLU A 462 -14.29 7.36 14.80
C GLU A 462 -15.71 7.87 14.42
N ASN A 463 -15.99 7.95 13.11
CA ASN A 463 -17.29 7.49 12.66
C ASN A 463 -17.37 6.04 13.15
N ASP A 464 -18.57 5.53 13.39
CA ASP A 464 -18.85 4.18 13.90
C ASP A 464 -18.30 3.02 13.02
N GLN A 465 -17.28 3.27 12.18
CA GLN A 465 -16.61 2.39 11.21
C GLN A 465 -15.06 2.45 11.21
N ASP A 466 -14.36 2.89 12.27
CA ASP A 466 -12.87 2.77 12.38
C ASP A 466 -12.07 3.33 11.17
N GLU A 467 -12.33 4.56 10.71
CA GLU A 467 -11.55 5.20 9.64
C GLU A 467 -10.37 6.03 10.18
N PHE A 468 -9.16 5.46 10.15
CA PHE A 468 -7.92 6.24 10.27
C PHE A 468 -7.76 7.14 9.03
N ILE A 469 -8.06 8.44 9.19
CA ILE A 469 -7.68 9.48 8.23
C ILE A 469 -6.32 10.03 8.67
N TYR A 470 -5.28 9.69 7.90
CA TYR A 470 -3.89 10.18 8.01
C TYR A 470 -3.23 10.08 9.39
N GLY A 471 -2.78 8.86 9.70
CA GLY A 471 -1.62 8.61 10.56
C GLY A 471 -0.78 7.52 9.90
N PHE A 472 0.42 7.86 9.44
CA PHE A 472 1.38 6.85 9.01
C PHE A 472 1.85 6.06 10.25
N THR A 473 1.52 4.77 10.28
CA THR A 473 2.29 3.72 10.96
C THR A 473 2.43 2.52 10.06
#